data_AF-Q5Q0Z5-F1
#
_entry.id   AF-Q5Q0Z5-F1
#
_cell.length_a   1.000
_cell.length_b   1.000
_cell.length_c   1.000
_cell.angle_alpha   90.00
_cell.angle_beta   90.00
_cell.angle_gamma   90.00
#
_symmetry.space_group_name_H-M   'P 1'
#
loop_
_entity.id
_entity.type
_entity.pdbx_description
1 polymer ?
#
loop_
_entity_poly.entity_id
_entity_poly.type
_entity_poly.pdbx_seq_one_letter_code
_entity_poly.pdbx_strand_id
1 'polypeptide(L)'
;KITAVPFHMWAPDIYEGSPTPVTAFLSIAPKISIFANILRVFIYGSYGATLQQIFFFCSIASMILGALAAMAQTKVKRLLAYSSIGHVGYIRTGFSCG
;
A
#
# COMPACT_ATOMS: atom_id res chain seq x y z
N LYS A 1 -0.19 7.84 3.18
CA LYS A 1 0.46 7.63 1.87
C LYS A 1 0.71 6.15 1.63
N ILE A 2 -0.35 5.40 1.29
CA ILE A 2 -0.44 4.06 0.67
C ILE A 2 0.40 2.90 1.26
N THR A 3 1.46 3.11 2.04
CA THR A 3 2.36 2.08 2.59
C THR A 3 2.84 1.12 1.51
N ALA A 4 3.19 1.66 0.34
CA ALA A 4 3.74 0.90 -0.76
C ALA A 4 5.26 0.81 -0.64
N VAL A 5 5.84 -0.27 -1.13
CA VAL A 5 7.29 -0.39 -1.33
C VAL A 5 7.75 0.66 -2.35
N PRO A 6 8.87 1.37 -2.09
CA PRO A 6 9.83 1.21 -0.99
C PRO A 6 9.45 1.90 0.34
N PHE A 7 8.48 2.81 0.33
CA PHE A 7 8.15 3.71 1.45
C PHE A 7 7.27 3.11 2.57
N HIS A 8 7.31 1.80 2.75
CA HIS A 8 6.51 1.01 3.70
C HIS A 8 7.14 0.85 5.10
N MET A 9 8.39 1.28 5.29
CA MET A 9 9.24 0.92 6.45
C MET A 9 8.61 1.23 7.82
N TRP A 10 7.84 2.32 7.91
CA TRP A 10 7.21 2.79 9.13
C TRP A 10 5.90 2.07 9.48
N ALA A 11 5.28 1.38 8.52
CA ALA A 11 3.93 0.85 8.67
C ALA A 11 3.85 -0.33 9.66
N PRO A 12 4.75 -1.33 9.66
CA PRO A 12 4.68 -2.45 10.59
C PRO A 12 4.79 -2.02 12.05
N ASP A 13 5.75 -1.14 12.35
CA ASP A 13 6.04 -0.73 13.73
C ASP A 13 4.92 0.16 14.31
N ILE A 14 4.36 1.05 13.50
CA ILE A 14 3.23 1.90 13.92
C ILE A 14 1.95 1.07 14.12
N TYR A 15 1.73 0.05 13.28
CA TYR A 15 0.56 -0.82 13.41
C TYR A 15 0.64 -1.70 14.67
N GLU A 16 1.85 -2.09 15.06
CA GLU A 16 2.05 -2.86 16.27
C GLU A 16 1.94 -1.99 17.54
N GLY A 17 2.62 -0.84 17.52
CA GLY A 17 2.78 0.05 18.68
C GLY A 17 1.56 0.90 19.02
N SER A 18 0.64 1.14 18.09
CA SER A 18 -0.55 1.96 18.36
C SER A 18 -1.77 1.14 18.85
N PRO A 19 -2.72 1.77 19.57
CA PRO A 19 -3.96 1.15 19.98
C PRO A 19 -4.77 0.64 18.77
N THR A 20 -5.45 -0.49 18.93
CA THR A 20 -6.24 -1.13 17.87
C THR A 20 -7.25 -0.23 17.14
N PRO A 21 -7.99 0.70 17.78
CA PRO A 21 -8.88 1.59 17.02
C PRO A 21 -8.10 2.57 16.14
N VAL A 22 -6.92 3.03 16.59
CA VAL A 22 -6.06 3.94 15.83
C VAL A 22 -5.45 3.23 14.62
N THR A 23 -4.98 1.99 14.80
CA THR A 23 -4.44 1.18 13.69
C THR A 23 -5.50 0.92 12.63
N ALA A 24 -6.73 0.56 13.05
CA ALA A 24 -7.84 0.32 12.15
C ALA A 24 -8.14 1.56 11.29
N PHE A 25 -8.28 2.72 11.93
CA PHE A 25 -8.54 3.98 11.21
C PHE A 25 -7.42 4.33 10.23
N LEU A 26 -6.15 4.28 10.67
CA LEU A 26 -4.98 4.61 9.84
C LEU A 26 -4.81 3.64 8.66
N SER A 27 -5.24 2.39 8.83
CA SER A 27 -5.14 1.37 7.79
C SER A 27 -6.16 1.55 6.65
N ILE A 28 -7.26 2.25 6.90
CA ILE A 28 -8.40 2.35 5.96
C ILE A 28 -8.56 3.78 5.44
N ALA A 29 -8.90 4.74 6.31
CA ALA A 29 -9.37 6.06 5.87
C ALA A 29 -8.31 6.85 5.05
N PRO A 30 -7.04 6.94 5.47
CA PRO A 30 -6.02 7.61 4.66
C PRO A 30 -5.71 6.90 3.34
N LYS A 31 -5.89 5.57 3.26
CA LYS A 31 -5.64 4.81 2.03
C LYS A 31 -6.71 5.12 0.99
N ILE A 32 -7.99 5.07 1.38
CA ILE A 32 -9.11 5.40 0.50
C ILE A 32 -9.01 6.83 -0.04
N SER A 33 -8.76 7.81 0.85
CA SER A 33 -8.61 9.22 0.46
C SER A 33 -7.55 9.42 -0.63
N ILE A 34 -6.40 8.77 -0.47
CA ILE A 34 -5.28 8.92 -1.39
C ILE A 34 -5.53 8.16 -2.70
N PHE A 35 -6.12 6.96 -2.66
CA PHE A 35 -6.50 6.26 -3.89
C PHE A 35 -7.52 7.06 -4.71
N ALA A 36 -8.50 7.69 -4.06
CA ALA A 36 -9.44 8.58 -4.74
C ALA A 36 -8.74 9.80 -5.38
N ASN A 37 -7.75 10.37 -4.69
CA ASN A 37 -6.98 11.49 -5.24
C ASN A 37 -6.07 11.06 -6.40
N ILE A 38 -5.45 9.88 -6.31
CA ILE A 38 -4.66 9.30 -7.41
C ILE A 38 -5.54 9.06 -8.62
N LEU A 39 -6.74 8.49 -8.46
CA LEU A 39 -7.70 8.36 -9.56
C LEU A 39 -8.01 9.70 -10.23
N ARG A 40 -8.26 10.76 -9.45
CA ARG A 40 -8.50 12.10 -10.02
C ARG A 40 -7.30 12.62 -10.80
N VAL A 41 -6.08 12.45 -10.26
CA VAL A 41 -4.86 12.88 -10.94
C VAL A 41 -4.60 12.06 -12.20
N PHE A 42 -4.93 10.78 -12.24
CA PHE A 42 -4.81 9.98 -13.46
C PHE A 42 -5.86 10.32 -14.51
N ILE A 43 -7.10 10.62 -14.12
CA ILE A 43 -8.18 10.92 -15.06
C ILE A 43 -8.05 12.35 -15.63
N TYR A 44 -7.71 13.32 -14.78
CA TYR A 44 -7.71 14.74 -15.15
C TYR A 44 -6.30 15.35 -15.26
N GLY A 45 -5.30 14.72 -14.67
CA GLY A 45 -3.89 15.13 -14.72
C GLY A 45 -3.08 14.17 -15.60
N SER A 46 -1.90 14.63 -16.00
CA SER A 46 -0.93 13.97 -16.89
C SER A 46 -1.06 12.44 -17.02
N TYR A 47 -1.57 11.99 -18.17
CA TYR A 47 -1.49 10.60 -18.63
C TYR A 47 -0.12 10.36 -19.25
N GLY A 48 0.75 9.64 -18.55
CA GLY A 48 2.10 9.37 -19.05
C GLY A 48 2.54 7.95 -18.73
N ALA A 49 3.14 7.28 -19.72
CA ALA A 49 3.73 5.95 -19.57
C ALA A 49 4.77 5.90 -18.42
N THR A 50 5.40 7.02 -18.09
CA THR A 50 6.36 7.15 -16.98
C THR A 50 5.72 6.92 -15.62
N LEU A 51 4.51 7.45 -15.38
CA LEU A 51 3.80 7.21 -14.13
C LEU A 51 3.36 5.75 -14.04
N GLN A 52 2.78 5.19 -15.11
CA GLN A 52 2.37 3.79 -15.17
C GLN A 52 3.52 2.82 -14.84
N GLN A 53 4.73 3.07 -15.38
CA GLN A 53 5.93 2.27 -15.09
C GLN A 53 6.30 2.30 -13.59
N ILE A 54 6.24 3.47 -12.94
CA ILE A 54 6.52 3.61 -11.51
C ILE A 54 5.49 2.83 -10.69
N PHE A 55 4.20 2.97 -11.03
CA PHE A 55 3.11 2.26 -10.36
C PHE A 55 3.21 0.74 -10.54
N PHE A 56 3.59 0.28 -11.73
CA PHE A 56 3.84 -1.13 -12.05
C PHE A 56 4.98 -1.72 -11.21
N PHE A 57 6.16 -1.09 -11.24
CA PHE A 57 7.32 -1.56 -10.48
C PHE A 57 7.02 -1.63 -8.98
N CYS A 58 6.45 -0.56 -8.42
CA CYS A 58 6.15 -0.53 -7.00
C CYS A 58 5.05 -1.52 -6.61
N SER A 59 4.13 -1.84 -7.54
CA SER A 59 3.09 -2.85 -7.32
C SER A 59 3.68 -4.23 -7.13
N ILE A 60 4.52 -4.68 -8.08
CA ILE A 60 5.22 -5.98 -8.01
C ILE A 60 6.04 -6.07 -6.72
N ALA A 61 6.83 -5.03 -6.44
CA ALA A 61 7.67 -5.00 -5.24
C ALA A 61 6.83 -5.11 -3.94
N SER A 62 5.64 -4.51 -3.90
CA SER A 62 4.76 -4.57 -2.71
C SER A 62 4.05 -5.90 -2.54
N MET A 63 3.68 -6.57 -3.64
CA MET A 63 3.12 -7.92 -3.59
C MET A 63 4.15 -8.94 -3.09
N ILE A 64 5.36 -8.90 -3.65
CA ILE A 64 6.46 -9.81 -3.27
C ILE A 64 6.85 -9.59 -1.81
N LEU A 65 7.13 -8.35 -1.42
CA LEU A 65 7.55 -8.05 -0.06
C LEU A 65 6.43 -8.34 0.95
N GLY A 66 5.18 -7.98 0.62
CA GLY A 66 4.02 -8.27 1.47
C GLY A 66 3.87 -9.76 1.74
N ALA A 67 4.01 -10.61 0.71
CA ALA A 67 3.91 -12.06 0.85
C ALA A 67 5.07 -12.65 1.68
N LEU A 68 6.32 -12.34 1.31
CA LEU A 68 7.51 -12.90 1.97
C LEU A 68 7.62 -12.43 3.42
N ALA A 69 7.38 -11.15 3.69
CA ALA A 69 7.52 -10.60 5.03
C ALA A 69 6.38 -11.06 5.96
N ALA A 70 5.16 -11.24 5.44
CA ALA A 70 4.03 -11.76 6.22
C ALA A 70 4.25 -13.22 6.66
N MET A 71 4.86 -14.06 5.81
CA MET A 71 5.18 -15.46 6.15
C MET A 71 6.11 -15.58 7.36
N ALA A 72 7.02 -14.62 7.55
CA ALA A 72 7.98 -14.62 8.66
C ALA A 72 7.43 -14.00 9.97
N GLN A 73 6.19 -13.47 9.97
CA GLN A 73 5.64 -12.81 11.17
C GLN A 73 4.96 -13.79 12.12
N THR A 74 5.24 -13.65 13.42
CA THR A 74 4.53 -14.35 14.50
C THR A 74 3.44 -13.51 15.17
N LYS A 75 3.55 -12.17 15.09
CA LYS A 75 2.61 -11.24 15.73
C LYS A 75 1.47 -10.87 14.78
N VAL A 76 0.23 -11.06 15.23
CA VAL A 76 -1.00 -10.80 14.44
C VAL A 76 -1.05 -9.37 13.89
N LYS A 77 -0.73 -8.35 14.71
CA LYS A 77 -0.76 -6.94 14.24
C LYS A 77 0.25 -6.67 13.11
N ARG A 78 1.48 -7.20 13.22
CA ARG A 78 2.51 -7.07 12.16
C ARG A 78 2.11 -7.84 10.91
N LEU A 79 1.54 -9.03 11.07
CA LEU A 79 1.03 -9.84 9.97
C LEU A 79 -0.05 -9.07 9.18
N LEU A 80 -1.00 -8.44 9.89
CA LEU A 80 -2.03 -7.60 9.25
C LEU A 80 -1.43 -6.37 8.57
N ALA A 81 -0.36 -5.79 9.11
CA ALA A 81 0.35 -4.69 8.47
C ALA A 81 0.97 -5.11 7.13
N TYR A 82 1.71 -6.22 7.08
CA TYR A 82 2.30 -6.74 5.84
C TYR A 82 1.27 -7.22 4.82
N SER A 83 0.17 -7.84 5.27
CA SER A 83 -0.96 -8.18 4.40
C SER A 83 -1.58 -6.92 3.78
N SER A 84 -1.74 -5.85 4.56
CA SER A 84 -2.23 -4.55 4.08
C SER A 84 -1.28 -3.88 3.06
N ILE A 85 0.03 -4.09 3.18
CA ILE A 85 1.04 -3.64 2.20
C ILE A 85 0.91 -4.45 0.89
N GLY A 86 0.71 -5.76 0.98
CA GLY A 86 0.47 -6.64 -0.17
C GLY A 86 -0.82 -6.26 -0.92
N HIS A 87 -1.92 -6.06 -0.21
CA HIS A 87 -3.20 -5.64 -0.79
C HIS A 87 -3.15 -4.30 -1.53
N VAL A 88 -2.35 -3.37 -1.02
CA VAL A 88 -2.05 -2.13 -1.72
C VAL A 88 -1.34 -2.37 -3.05
N GLY A 89 -0.48 -3.38 -3.15
CA GLY A 89 0.09 -3.85 -4.42
C GLY A 89 -1.01 -4.28 -5.39
N TYR A 90 -1.91 -5.19 -4.96
CA TYR A 90 -3.02 -5.67 -5.80
C TYR A 90 -3.95 -4.57 -6.28
N ILE A 91 -4.28 -3.58 -5.44
CA ILE A 91 -5.13 -2.45 -5.87
C ILE A 91 -4.42 -1.64 -6.97
N ARG A 92 -3.10 -1.51 -6.86
CA ARG A 92 -2.30 -0.63 -7.69
C ARG A 92 -1.93 -1.20 -9.05
N THR A 93 -2.00 -2.52 -9.24
CA THR A 93 -1.92 -3.12 -10.59
C THR A 93 -3.06 -2.63 -11.48
N GLY A 94 -4.24 -2.32 -10.92
CA GLY A 94 -5.34 -1.73 -11.67
C GLY A 94 -4.99 -0.36 -12.27
N PHE A 95 -4.11 0.40 -11.62
CA PHE A 95 -3.67 1.72 -12.07
C PHE A 95 -2.52 1.68 -13.08
N SER A 96 -1.85 0.53 -13.28
CA SER A 96 -0.76 0.43 -14.27
C SER A 96 -1.26 0.21 -15.69
N CYS A 97 -2.52 -0.19 -15.87
CA CYS A 97 -3.11 -0.52 -17.18
C CYS A 97 -4.14 0.52 -17.67
N GLY A 98 -4.50 1.47 -16.81
CA GLY A 98 -5.25 2.67 -17.18
C GLY A 98 -4.27 3.68 -17.70
#